data_AF-A0A2S9WTH0-F1
#
_entry.id   AF-A0A2S9WTH0-F1
#
_cell.length_a   1.000
_cell.length_b   1.000
_cell.length_c   1.000
_cell.angle_alpha   90.00
_cell.angle_beta   90.00
_cell.angle_gamma   90.00
#
_symmetry.space_group_name_H-M   'P 1'
#
loop_
_entity.id
_entity.type
_entity.pdbx_description
1 polymer ?
#
loop_
_entity_poly.entity_id
_entity_poly.type
_entity_poly.pdbx_seq_one_letter_code
_entity_poly.pdbx_strand_id
1 'polypeptide(L)' 'MSKKKYTDQQLRSRYWIFGGLGMGILGFGLSALVESGFLKHSDAESWQWIMAGTVSLVLIMTGINFLLESFSCKIQLKK' A
#
# COMPACT_ATOMS: atom_id res chain seq x y z
N MET A 1 8.83 11.38 24.11
CA MET A 1 8.92 10.48 22.94
C MET A 1 10.37 10.38 22.50
N SER A 2 11.02 9.23 22.76
CA SER A 2 12.44 9.01 22.47
C SER A 2 12.66 8.94 20.95
N LYS A 3 13.36 9.93 20.36
CA LYS A 3 13.74 9.88 18.95
C LYS A 3 14.75 8.76 18.77
N LYS A 4 14.31 7.58 18.31
CA LYS A 4 15.22 6.50 17.89
C LYS A 4 16.19 7.06 16.84
N LYS A 5 17.46 7.19 17.19
CA LYS A 5 18.56 7.43 16.25
C LYS A 5 18.70 6.17 15.40
N TYR A 6 18.10 6.15 14.22
CA TYR A 6 18.38 5.14 13.22
C TYR A 6 19.58 5.59 12.40
N THR A 7 20.52 4.69 12.16
CA THR A 7 21.66 4.90 11.25
C THR A 7 21.17 5.04 9.80
N ASP A 8 21.86 5.83 8.96
CA ASP A 8 21.45 6.08 7.57
C ASP A 8 21.26 4.80 6.73
N GLN A 9 22.08 3.78 6.97
CA GLN A 9 21.92 2.46 6.34
C GLN A 9 20.59 1.78 6.70
N GLN A 10 20.17 1.86 7.97
CA GLN A 10 18.92 1.28 8.45
C GLN A 10 17.72 2.01 7.83
N LEU A 11 17.78 3.33 7.71
CA LEU A 11 16.71 4.10 7.08
C LEU A 11 16.60 3.82 5.58
N ARG A 12 17.72 3.62 4.88
CA ARG A 12 17.75 3.32 3.44
C ARG A 12 17.22 1.91 3.13
N SER A 13 17.55 0.92 3.95
CA SER A 13 16.98 -0.43 3.85
C SER A 13 15.48 -0.42 4.12
N ARG A 14 15.06 0.30 5.17
CA ARG A 14 13.64 0.45 5.52
C ARG A 14 12.85 1.20 4.45
N TYR A 15 13.43 2.22 3.82
CA TYR A 15 12.85 2.90 2.67
C TYR A 15 12.58 1.93 1.50
N TRP A 16 13.55 1.08 1.17
CA TRP A 16 13.40 0.13 0.08
C TRP A 16 12.36 -0.95 0.39
N ILE A 17 12.33 -1.45 1.62
CA ILE A 17 11.36 -2.44 2.07
C ILE A 17 9.95 -1.84 2.13
N PHE A 18 9.76 -0.71 2.81
CA PHE A 18 8.45 -0.06 2.94
C PHE A 18 7.95 0.47 1.59
N GLY A 19 8.85 0.98 0.74
CA GLY A 19 8.53 1.46 -0.60
C GLY A 19 8.13 0.31 -1.54
N GLY A 20 8.94 -0.75 -1.60
CA GLY A 20 8.66 -1.92 -2.44
C GLY A 20 7.41 -2.69 -1.99
N LEU A 21 7.26 -2.88 -0.68
CA LEU A 21 6.11 -3.57 -0.09
C LEU A 21 4.83 -2.73 -0.21
N GLY A 22 4.91 -1.41 -0.01
CA GLY A 22 3.80 -0.49 -0.23
C GLY A 22 3.34 -0.44 -1.70
N MET A 23 4.29 -0.39 -2.65
CA MET A 23 4.01 -0.45 -4.09
C MET A 23 3.37 -1.79 -4.49
N GLY A 24 3.85 -2.90 -3.92
CA GLY A 24 3.30 -4.23 -4.17
C GLY A 24 1.87 -4.37 -3.68
N ILE A 25 1.58 -3.94 -2.44
CA ILE A 25 0.23 -3.95 -1.88
C ILE A 25 -0.71 -3.03 -2.67
N LEU A 26 -0.24 -1.85 -3.05
CA LEU A 26 -1.01 -0.89 -3.84
C LEU A 26 -1.34 -1.45 -5.22
N GLY A 27 -0.36 -2.04 -5.91
CA GLY A 27 -0.56 -2.68 -7.22
C GLY A 27 -1.52 -3.86 -7.14
N PHE A 28 -1.39 -4.71 -6.12
CA PHE A 28 -2.31 -5.82 -5.87
C PHE A 28 -3.74 -5.33 -5.58
N GLY A 29 -3.88 -4.29 -4.75
CA GLY A 29 -5.16 -3.65 -4.50
C GLY A 29 -5.80 -3.08 -5.77
N LEU A 30 -5.03 -2.45 -6.66
CA LEU A 30 -5.53 -1.98 -7.96
C LEU A 30 -5.99 -3.13 -8.87
N SER A 31 -5.23 -4.23 -8.94
CA SER A 31 -5.64 -5.41 -9.72
C SER A 31 -6.93 -6.03 -9.18
N ALA A 32 -7.04 -6.19 -7.86
CA ALA A 32 -8.25 -6.70 -7.20
C ALA A 32 -9.46 -5.78 -7.40
N LEU A 33 -9.23 -4.46 -7.44
CA LEU A 33 -10.28 -3.47 -7.73
C LEU A 33 -10.78 -3.62 -9.17
N VAL A 34 -9.88 -3.76 -10.15
CA VAL A 34 -10.25 -3.99 -11.56
C VAL A 34 -11.03 -5.29 -11.73
N GLU A 35 -10.55 -6.37 -11.11
CA GLU A 35 -11.21 -7.69 -11.16
C GLU A 35 -12.61 -7.64 -10.52
N SER A 36 -12.79 -6.94 -9.40
CA SER A 36 -14.11 -6.70 -8.79
C SER A 36 -15.05 -5.88 -9.69
N GLY A 37 -14.49 -4.92 -10.45
CA GLY A 37 -15.24 -4.13 -11.42
C GLY A 37 -15.73 -4.94 -12.62
N PHE A 38 -14.95 -5.93 -13.05
CA PHE A 38 -15.36 -6.90 -14.07
C PHE A 38 -16.40 -7.89 -13.54
N LEU A 39 -16.24 -8.39 -12.31
CA LEU A 39 -17.22 -9.26 -11.63
C LEU A 39 -18.61 -8.60 -11.53
N LYS A 40 -18.68 -7.28 -11.35
CA LYS A 40 -19.94 -6.52 -11.40
C LYS A 40 -20.67 -6.64 -12.75
N HIS A 41 -19.94 -6.80 -13.85
CA HIS A 41 -20.50 -6.95 -15.20
C HIS A 41 -20.86 -8.39 -15.55
N SER A 42 -20.47 -9.38 -14.73
CA SER A 42 -20.59 -10.81 -15.05
C SER A 42 -21.69 -11.54 -14.24
N ASP A 43 -22.76 -10.85 -13.82
CA ASP A 43 -23.90 -11.45 -13.10
C ASP A 43 -23.52 -12.21 -11.80
N ALA A 44 -22.38 -11.89 -11.19
CA ALA A 44 -21.94 -12.48 -9.92
C ALA A 44 -22.68 -11.88 -8.72
N GLU A 45 -22.84 -12.68 -7.66
CA GLU A 45 -23.60 -12.32 -6.46
C GLU A 45 -23.12 -10.99 -5.85
N SER A 46 -24.05 -10.07 -5.60
CA SER A 46 -23.76 -8.68 -5.28
C SER A 46 -22.80 -8.49 -4.09
N TRP A 47 -22.83 -9.41 -3.14
CA TRP A 47 -21.97 -9.38 -1.96
C TRP A 47 -20.49 -9.62 -2.27
N GLN A 48 -20.16 -10.47 -3.25
CA GLN A 48 -18.78 -10.83 -3.53
C GLN A 48 -17.99 -9.67 -4.14
N TRP A 49 -18.56 -8.95 -5.12
CA TRP A 49 -17.87 -7.82 -5.75
C TRP A 49 -17.79 -6.59 -4.84
N ILE A 50 -18.78 -6.38 -3.96
CA ILE A 50 -18.75 -5.31 -2.95
C ILE A 50 -17.67 -5.58 -1.90
N MET A 51 -17.57 -6.82 -1.40
CA MET A 51 -16.53 -7.19 -0.43
C MET A 51 -15.14 -7.16 -1.06
N ALA A 52 -14.98 -7.69 -2.28
CA ALA A 52 -13.72 -7.62 -3.01
C ALA A 52 -13.30 -6.17 -3.31
N GLY A 53 -14.24 -5.31 -3.69
CA GLY A 53 -14.01 -3.88 -3.89
C GLY A 53 -13.66 -3.14 -2.60
N THR A 54 -14.27 -3.51 -1.47
CA THR A 54 -13.97 -2.89 -0.17
C THR A 54 -12.57 -3.30 0.33
N VAL A 55 -12.24 -4.60 0.21
CA VAL A 55 -10.91 -5.12 0.55
C VAL A 55 -9.83 -4.48 -0.33
N SER A 56 -10.09 -4.31 -1.64
CA SER A 56 -9.15 -3.66 -2.54
C SER A 56 -8.89 -2.20 -2.17
N LEU A 57 -9.93 -1.45 -1.79
CA LEU A 57 -9.81 -0.09 -1.25
C LEU A 57 -8.97 -0.04 0.04
N VAL A 58 -9.19 -0.96 0.97
CA VAL A 58 -8.39 -1.05 2.21
C VAL A 58 -6.91 -1.32 1.89
N LEU A 59 -6.64 -2.21 0.93
CA LEU A 59 -5.27 -2.51 0.50
C LEU A 59 -4.61 -1.32 -0.19
N ILE A 60 -5.30 -0.64 -1.11
CA ILE A 60 -4.80 0.59 -1.74
C ILE A 60 -4.45 1.62 -0.68
N MET A 61 -5.34 1.87 0.27
CA MET A 61 -5.13 2.91 1.28
C MET A 61 -4.01 2.55 2.27
N THR A 62 -3.86 1.26 2.57
CA THR A 62 -2.73 0.74 3.35
C THR A 62 -1.41 0.90 2.59
N GLY A 63 -1.40 0.58 1.29
CA GLY A 63 -0.23 0.74 0.42
C GLY A 63 0.21 2.20 0.29
N ILE A 64 -0.74 3.13 0.15
CA ILE A 64 -0.47 4.59 0.12
C ILE A 64 0.16 5.04 1.44
N ASN A 65 -0.39 4.66 2.59
CA ASN A 65 0.18 5.03 3.90
C ASN A 65 1.61 4.50 4.05
N PHE A 66 1.88 3.26 3.63
CA PHE A 66 3.23 2.68 3.65
C PHE A 66 4.21 3.43 2.73
N LEU A 67 3.76 3.85 1.55
CA LEU A 67 4.56 4.66 0.64
C LEU A 67 4.87 6.04 1.21
N LEU A 68 3.90 6.71 1.83
CA LEU A 68 4.08 8.02 2.45
C LEU A 68 5.05 7.98 3.65
N GLU A 69 4.98 6.94 4.46
CA GLU A 69 5.94 6.68 5.55
C GLU A 69 7.37 6.50 4.99
N SER A 70 7.49 5.74 3.90
CA SER A 70 8.76 5.53 3.19
C SER A 70 9.32 6.85 2.64
N PHE A 71 8.50 7.66 1.97
CA PHE A 71 8.89 8.99 1.50
C PHE A 71 9.31 9.90 2.65
N SER A 72 8.61 9.87 3.78
CA SER A 72 8.95 10.65 4.98
C SER A 72 10.33 10.25 5.53
N CYS A 73 10.65 8.96 5.58
CA CYS A 73 12.00 8.48 5.90
C CYS A 73 13.05 9.01 4.91
N LYS A 74 12.78 8.98 3.60
CA LYS A 74 13.71 9.48 2.58
C LYS A 74 13.95 11.00 2.70
N ILE A 75 12.92 11.76 3.06
CA ILE A 75 13.03 13.21 3.31
C ILE A 75 13.90 13.47 4.54
N GLN A 76 13.75 12.68 5.61
CA GLN A 76 14.57 12.81 6.82
C GLN A 76 16.05 12.42 6.61
N LEU A 77 16.34 11.47 5.72
CA LEU A 77 17.72 11.15 5.30
C LEU A 77 18.41 12.26 4.51
N LYS A 78 17.64 13.11 3.82
CA LYS A 78 18.18 14.14 2.92
C LYS A 78 18.39 15.49 3.62
N LYS A 79 18.04 15.58 4.91
CA LYS A 79 18.09 16.79 5.73
C LYS A 79 19.31 16.77 6.63
#